data_AF-Q3LVL4-F1
#
_entry.id   AF-Q3LVL4-F1
#
_cell.length_a   1.000
_cell.length_b   1.000
_cell.length_c   1.000
_cell.angle_alpha   90.00
_cell.angle_beta   90.00
_cell.angle_gamma   90.00
#
_symmetry.space_group_name_H-M   'P 1'
#
loop_
_entity.id
_entity.type
_entity.pdbx_description
1 polymer ?
#
loop_
_entity_poly.entity_id
_entity_poly.type
_entity_poly.pdbx_seq_one_letter_code
_entity_poly.pdbx_strand_id
1 'polypeptide(L)' 'EDRLSKSKYLAGDFFSLADLAHLPFGENLVGPCGKEYMIKERKHVSAWWDDISSRPSWKKVNEACKTLE' A
#
# COMPACT_ATOMS: atom_id res chain seq x y z
N GLU A 1 -7.73 3.14 9.14
CA GLU A 1 -8.48 2.21 10.00
C GLU A 1 -9.98 2.39 9.87
N ASP A 2 -10.60 3.46 10.37
CA ASP A 2 -12.07 3.64 10.31
C ASP A 2 -12.64 3.71 8.87
N ARG A 3 -11.95 4.36 7.93
CA ARG A 3 -12.39 4.35 6.53
C ARG A 3 -12.38 2.94 5.93
N LEU A 4 -11.29 2.22 6.15
CA LEU A 4 -11.05 0.88 5.61
C LEU A 4 -11.79 -0.22 6.37
N SER A 5 -12.42 0.08 7.51
CA SER A 5 -13.37 -0.82 8.15
C SER A 5 -14.76 -0.76 7.49
N LYS A 6 -15.05 0.30 6.73
CA LYS A 6 -16.34 0.55 6.06
C LYS A 6 -16.31 0.29 4.56
N SER A 7 -15.16 0.48 3.91
CA SER A 7 -14.98 0.26 2.48
C SER A 7 -13.68 -0.47 2.20
N LYS A 8 -13.64 -1.26 1.12
CA LYS A 8 -12.45 -2.05 0.77
C LYS A 8 -11.23 -1.18 0.44
N TYR A 9 -11.45 -0.05 -0.21
CA TYR A 9 -10.43 0.90 -0.64
C TYR A 9 -10.75 2.30 -0.13
N LEU A 10 -9.81 3.24 -0.33
CA LEU A 10 -9.95 4.60 0.21
C LEU A 10 -11.13 5.34 -0.43
N ALA A 11 -11.35 5.19 -1.73
CA ALA A 11 -12.44 5.84 -2.45
C ALA A 11 -13.78 5.08 -2.38
N GLY A 12 -13.82 3.86 -1.84
CA GLY A 12 -15.01 3.02 -1.82
C GLY A 12 -14.66 1.55 -2.10
N ASP A 13 -15.48 0.85 -2.87
CA ASP A 13 -15.32 -0.60 -3.11
C ASP A 13 -14.57 -0.94 -4.40
N PHE A 14 -13.94 0.05 -5.04
CA PHE A 14 -13.06 -0.15 -6.19
C PHE A 14 -11.69 0.51 -5.96
N PHE A 15 -10.65 -0.12 -6.53
CA PHE A 15 -9.29 0.43 -6.50
C PHE A 15 -9.22 1.70 -7.35
N SER A 16 -8.65 2.75 -6.78
CA SER A 16 -8.66 4.09 -7.39
C SER A 16 -7.30 4.77 -7.29
N LEU A 17 -7.21 5.97 -7.88
CA LEU A 17 -6.02 6.81 -7.74
C LEU A 17 -5.72 7.15 -6.27
N ALA A 18 -6.74 7.22 -5.40
CA ALA A 18 -6.54 7.46 -3.98
C ALA A 18 -5.68 6.37 -3.34
N ASP A 19 -5.83 5.11 -3.73
CA ASP A 19 -5.04 3.99 -3.22
C ASP A 19 -3.63 3.98 -3.84
N LEU A 20 -3.55 4.20 -5.16
CA LEU A 20 -2.30 4.22 -5.91
C LEU A 20 -1.30 5.25 -5.36
N ALA A 21 -1.79 6.44 -4.99
CA ALA A 21 -0.95 7.54 -4.48
C ALA A 21 -0.16 7.18 -3.21
N HIS A 22 -0.58 6.15 -2.47
CA HIS A 22 0.06 5.72 -1.23
C HIS A 22 1.15 4.67 -1.43
N LEU A 23 1.21 4.01 -2.60
CA LEU A 23 2.12 2.90 -2.85
C LEU A 23 3.62 3.28 -2.71
N PRO A 24 4.12 4.40 -3.28
CA PRO A 24 5.54 4.73 -3.19
C PRO A 24 5.99 4.99 -1.75
N PHE A 25 5.24 5.79 -1.00
CA PHE A 25 5.56 6.09 0.39
C PHE A 25 5.36 4.89 1.31
N GLY A 26 4.32 4.08 1.07
CA GLY A 26 4.09 2.86 1.85
C GLY A 26 5.20 1.83 1.68
N GLU A 27 5.73 1.65 0.46
CA GLU A 27 6.85 0.74 0.19
C GLU A 27 8.11 1.22 0.91
N ASN A 28 8.37 2.54 0.90
CA ASN A 28 9.50 3.12 1.62
C ASN A 28 9.38 2.91 3.15
N LEU A 29 8.16 3.04 3.70
CA LEU A 29 7.90 2.79 5.11
C LEU A 29 8.15 1.32 5.50
N VAL A 30 7.69 0.38 4.67
CA VAL A 30 7.81 -1.06 4.94
C VAL A 30 9.24 -1.56 4.72
N GLY A 31 9.91 -1.11 3.66
CA GLY A 31 11.28 -1.52 3.34
C GLY A 31 12.33 -0.63 4.01
N PRO A 32 12.92 0.35 3.30
CA PRO A 32 14.09 1.10 3.76
C PRO A 32 13.97 1.76 5.14
N CYS A 33 12.78 2.26 5.50
CA CYS A 33 12.59 2.94 6.79
C CYS A 33 12.44 1.98 7.97
N GLY A 34 12.13 0.70 7.74
CA GLY A 34 11.84 -0.27 8.79
C GLY A 34 10.66 0.11 9.70
N LYS A 35 9.70 0.89 9.19
CA LYS A 35 8.53 1.40 9.94
C LYS A 35 7.25 0.66 9.59
N GLU A 36 7.37 -0.60 9.20
CA GLU A 36 6.24 -1.46 8.83
C GLU A 36 5.16 -1.59 9.91
N TYR A 37 5.51 -1.46 11.20
CA TYR A 37 4.55 -1.44 12.31
C TYR A 37 3.46 -0.37 12.15
N MET A 38 3.77 0.76 11.47
CA MET A 38 2.80 1.81 11.17
C MET A 38 1.68 1.34 10.22
N ILE A 39 1.89 0.26 9.47
CA ILE A 39 0.89 -0.34 8.60
C ILE A 39 0.36 -1.63 9.24
N LYS A 40 1.27 -2.52 9.66
CA LYS A 40 0.96 -3.90 10.05
C LYS A 40 0.23 -4.04 11.37
N GLU A 41 0.37 -3.10 12.31
CA GLU A 41 -0.36 -3.15 13.60
C GLU A 41 -1.83 -2.71 13.50
N ARG A 42 -2.25 -2.20 12.33
CA ARG A 42 -3.60 -1.69 12.09
C ARG A 42 -4.33 -2.67 11.19
N LYS A 43 -5.29 -3.42 11.72
CA LYS A 43 -5.95 -4.55 11.04
C LYS A 43 -6.43 -4.21 9.64
N HIS A 44 -7.23 -3.15 9.49
CA HIS A 44 -7.83 -2.79 8.19
C HIS A 44 -6.81 -2.15 7.25
N VAL A 45 -5.88 -1.34 7.78
CA VAL A 45 -4.78 -0.77 6.98
C VAL A 45 -3.82 -1.86 6.48
N SER A 46 -3.48 -2.86 7.29
CA SER A 46 -2.62 -3.96 6.89
C SER A 46 -3.27 -4.76 5.75
N ALA A 47 -4.55 -5.12 5.89
CA ALA A 47 -5.26 -5.86 4.84
C ALA A 47 -5.36 -5.07 3.53
N TRP A 48 -5.64 -3.76 3.61
CA TRP A 48 -5.63 -2.87 2.46
C TRP A 48 -4.24 -2.78 1.80
N TRP A 49 -3.19 -2.61 2.61
CA TRP A 49 -1.81 -2.54 2.11
C TRP A 49 -1.42 -3.82 1.39
N ASP A 50 -1.74 -4.98 1.96
CA ASP A 50 -1.42 -6.27 1.37
C ASP A 50 -2.13 -6.46 0.02
N ASP A 51 -3.39 -6.02 -0.12
CA ASP A 51 -4.10 -6.02 -1.41
C ASP A 51 -3.37 -5.12 -2.42
N ILE A 52 -3.21 -3.83 -2.11
CA ILE A 52 -2.75 -2.86 -3.11
C ILE A 52 -1.28 -3.05 -3.49
N SER A 53 -0.42 -3.43 -2.55
CA SER A 53 1.01 -3.66 -2.80
C SER A 53 1.28 -5.00 -3.49
N SER A 54 0.35 -5.96 -3.43
CA SER A 54 0.50 -7.24 -4.14
C SER A 54 0.22 -7.15 -5.65
N ARG A 55 -0.34 -6.02 -6.12
CA ARG A 55 -0.78 -5.84 -7.50
C ARG A 55 0.36 -6.00 -8.50
N PRO A 56 0.18 -6.78 -9.59
CA PRO A 56 1.24 -7.00 -10.59
C PRO A 56 1.78 -5.70 -11.21
N SER A 57 0.90 -4.72 -11.45
CA SER A 57 1.29 -3.41 -11.98
C SER A 57 2.21 -2.65 -11.01
N TRP A 58 1.94 -2.71 -9.71
CA TRP A 58 2.78 -2.08 -8.70
C TRP A 58 4.12 -2.80 -8.57
N LYS A 59 4.12 -4.13 -8.48
CA LYS A 59 5.35 -4.93 -8.38
C LYS A 59 6.32 -4.61 -9.52
N LYS A 60 5.82 -4.51 -10.75
CA LYS A 60 6.62 -4.13 -11.93
C LYS A 60 7.27 -2.74 -11.76
N VAL A 61 6.54 -1.75 -11.25
CA VAL A 61 7.08 -0.41 -11.01
C VAL A 61 8.11 -0.40 -9.89
N ASN A 62 7.82 -1.09 -8.79
CA ASN A 62 8.71 -1.21 -7.64
C ASN A 62 10.05 -1.88 -8.02
N GLU A 63 9.99 -2.95 -8.81
CA GLU A 63 11.19 -3.61 -9.37
C GLU A 63 11.97 -2.66 -10.28
N ALA A 64 11.31 -1.95 -11.19
CA ALA A 64 11.96 -0.98 -12.08
C ALA A 64 12.64 0.16 -11.29
N CYS A 65 12.03 0.67 -10.23
CA CYS A 65 12.63 1.68 -9.37
C CYS A 65 13.86 1.14 -8.63
N LYS A 66 13.83 -0.10 -8.13
CA LYS A 66 14.98 -0.73 -7.44
C LYS A 66 16.17 -0.99 -8.37
N THR A 67 15.93 -1.18 -9.67
CA THR A 67 17.02 -1.37 -10.65
C THR A 67 17.73 -0.09 -11.08
N LEU A 68 17.23 1.08 -10.65
CA LEU A 68 17.80 2.38 -10.97
C LEU A 68 18.70 2.94 -9.86
N GLU A 69 18.76 2.24 -8.72
CA GLU A 69 19.65 2.52 -7.58
C GLU A 69 20.90 1.61 -7.62
#